data_AF-A0A3M6A400-F1
#
_entry.id   AF-A0A3M6A400-F1
#
_cell.length_a   1.000
_cell.length_b   1.000
_cell.length_c   1.000
_cell.angle_alpha   90.00
_cell.angle_beta   90.00
_cell.angle_gamma   90.00
#
_symmetry.space_group_name_H-M   'P 1'
#
loop_
_entity.id
_entity.type
_entity.pdbx_description
1 polymer ?
#
loop_
_entity_poly.entity_id
_entity_poly.type
_entity_poly.pdbx_seq_one_letter_code
_entity_poly.pdbx_strand_id
1 'polypeptide(L)'
;MTLMQFSRQFIRGALLLSILSSAAVQAAEKRDLIIDTDPGADDVVALLLALASPEELNVMAITTVAGNVRLDKTSRNARLAREWAGREEVPVYAGAPKPLVRTPIYAENVHGQEGLPGVPVHEPAKGLADGNAVDYLIRTLSKAKPHSITIAMLGPQTNLALA
;
A
#
# COMPACT_ATOMS: atom_id res chain seq x y z
N MET A 1 -40.70 29.32 33.91
CA MET A 1 -39.70 28.75 33.00
C MET A 1 -40.43 27.84 32.03
N THR A 2 -40.78 28.35 30.85
CA THR A 2 -41.77 27.76 29.95
C THR A 2 -41.22 26.53 29.22
N LEU A 3 -42.08 25.54 29.00
CA LEU A 3 -41.80 24.27 28.31
C LEU A 3 -41.01 24.43 26.99
N MET A 4 -41.19 25.58 26.30
CA MET A 4 -40.49 25.97 25.07
C MET A 4 -39.00 26.29 25.22
N GLN A 5 -38.54 26.75 26.40
CA GLN A 5 -37.11 27.00 26.64
C GLN A 5 -36.35 25.69 26.87
N PHE A 6 -37.01 24.72 27.53
CA PHE A 6 -36.44 23.40 27.79
C PHE A 6 -36.25 22.59 26.50
N SER A 7 -37.23 22.60 25.59
CA SER A 7 -37.14 21.90 24.31
C SER A 7 -36.02 22.45 23.41
N ARG A 8 -35.81 23.76 23.39
CA ARG A 8 -34.72 24.40 22.62
C ARG A 8 -33.34 24.07 23.17
N GLN A 9 -33.19 23.97 24.49
CA GLN A 9 -31.93 23.56 25.12
C GLN A 9 -31.65 22.07 24.89
N PHE A 10 -32.68 21.22 24.95
CA PHE A 10 -32.56 19.79 24.65
C PHE A 10 -32.17 19.53 23.18
N ILE A 11 -32.81 20.21 22.23
CA ILE A 11 -32.49 20.08 20.79
C ILE A 11 -31.07 20.57 20.51
N ARG A 12 -30.64 21.70 21.10
CA ARG A 12 -29.27 22.18 20.96
C ARG A 12 -28.24 21.24 21.58
N GLY A 13 -28.55 20.65 22.75
CA GLY A 13 -27.69 19.65 23.40
C GLY A 13 -27.55 18.38 22.57
N ALA A 14 -28.66 17.86 22.02
CA ALA A 14 -28.67 16.69 21.16
C ALA A 14 -27.95 16.93 19.81
N LEU A 15 -28.06 18.15 19.25
CA LEU A 15 -27.35 18.53 18.02
C LEU A 15 -25.84 18.70 18.26
N LEU A 16 -25.44 19.25 19.40
CA LEU A 16 -24.02 19.32 19.80
C LEU A 16 -23.44 17.93 20.06
N LEU A 17 -24.19 17.03 20.69
CA LEU A 17 -23.76 15.64 20.91
C LEU A 17 -23.67 14.86 19.60
N SER A 18 -24.56 15.07 18.63
CA SER A 18 -24.50 14.40 17.33
C SER A 18 -23.37 14.91 16.45
N ILE A 19 -23.07 16.22 16.50
CA ILE A 19 -21.92 16.81 15.80
C ILE A 19 -20.60 16.32 16.40
N LEU A 20 -20.47 16.29 17.73
CA LEU A 20 -19.29 15.75 18.40
C LEU A 20 -19.12 14.24 18.19
N SER A 21 -20.24 13.50 18.14
CA SER A 21 -20.23 12.08 17.77
C SER A 21 -19.81 11.89 16.32
N SER A 22 -20.23 12.73 15.36
CA SER A 22 -19.81 12.61 13.96
C SER A 22 -18.32 12.92 13.74
N ALA A 23 -17.77 13.90 14.48
CA ALA A 23 -16.36 14.28 14.38
C ALA A 23 -15.43 13.24 15.03
N ALA A 24 -15.88 12.56 16.10
CA ALA A 24 -15.13 11.49 16.74
C ALA A 24 -15.36 10.10 16.10
N VAL A 25 -16.51 9.88 15.44
CA VAL A 25 -16.83 8.65 14.68
C VAL A 25 -16.28 8.70 13.26
N GLN A 26 -15.83 9.85 12.77
CA GLN A 26 -14.86 9.89 11.67
C GLN A 26 -13.46 9.47 12.18
N ALA A 27 -13.38 8.33 12.87
CA ALA A 27 -12.22 7.47 12.69
C ALA A 27 -12.03 7.37 11.18
N ALA A 28 -10.90 7.84 10.66
CA ALA A 28 -10.66 7.86 9.22
C ALA A 28 -11.00 6.46 8.68
N GLU A 29 -11.95 6.35 7.74
CA GLU A 29 -12.26 5.06 7.13
C GLU A 29 -10.95 4.39 6.72
N LYS A 30 -10.85 3.09 7.01
CA LYS A 30 -9.70 2.27 6.65
C LYS A 30 -9.38 2.52 5.18
N ARG A 31 -8.16 2.97 4.90
CA ARG A 31 -7.78 3.43 3.55
C ARG A 31 -7.43 2.23 2.68
N ASP A 32 -8.13 2.07 1.58
CA ASP A 32 -7.76 1.14 0.53
C ASP A 32 -6.45 1.59 -0.13
N LEU A 33 -5.43 0.75 0.00
CA LEU A 33 -4.05 1.07 -0.36
C LEU A 33 -3.49 0.00 -1.31
N ILE A 34 -2.94 0.44 -2.43
CA ILE A 34 -2.03 -0.34 -3.27
C ILE A 34 -0.63 0.26 -3.10
N ILE A 35 0.38 -0.58 -2.89
CA ILE A 35 1.77 -0.13 -2.74
C ILE A 35 2.56 -0.59 -3.98
N ASP A 36 3.09 0.35 -4.76
CA ASP A 36 3.98 0.09 -5.89
C ASP A 36 5.43 0.40 -5.50
N THR A 37 6.29 -0.62 -5.48
CA THR A 37 7.60 -0.53 -4.81
C THR A 37 8.66 -1.36 -5.52
N ASP A 38 9.94 -1.05 -5.29
CA ASP A 38 11.10 -1.78 -5.78
C ASP A 38 12.00 -2.22 -4.60
N PRO A 39 11.53 -3.16 -3.73
CA PRO A 39 11.99 -3.14 -2.35
C PRO A 39 13.50 -3.18 -2.13
N GLY A 40 14.00 -2.03 -1.66
CA GLY A 40 15.21 -1.87 -0.87
C GLY A 40 14.91 -1.97 0.63
N ALA A 41 15.89 -1.59 1.46
CA ALA A 41 15.76 -1.69 2.91
C ALA A 41 14.65 -0.79 3.47
N ASP A 42 14.54 0.43 2.96
CA ASP A 42 13.54 1.43 3.33
C ASP A 42 12.12 1.05 2.86
N ASP A 43 11.97 0.54 1.64
CA ASP A 43 10.70 -0.01 1.17
C ASP A 43 10.21 -1.16 2.05
N VAL A 44 11.10 -2.07 2.45
CA VAL A 44 10.73 -3.18 3.34
C VAL A 44 10.23 -2.64 4.68
N VAL A 45 10.87 -1.62 5.25
CA VAL A 45 10.37 -0.97 6.47
C VAL A 45 8.99 -0.34 6.22
N ALA A 46 8.77 0.32 5.07
CA ALA A 46 7.47 0.89 4.72
C ALA A 46 6.38 -0.19 4.55
N LEU A 47 6.70 -1.32 3.90
CA LEU A 47 5.81 -2.46 3.76
C LEU A 47 5.45 -3.06 5.12
N LEU A 48 6.45 -3.31 5.98
CA LEU A 48 6.23 -3.85 7.33
C LEU A 48 5.36 -2.90 8.17
N LEU A 49 5.60 -1.59 8.10
CA LEU A 49 4.77 -0.59 8.77
C LEU A 49 3.32 -0.65 8.26
N ALA A 50 3.13 -0.63 6.94
CA ALA A 50 1.78 -0.64 6.36
C ALA A 50 1.01 -1.93 6.71
N LEU A 51 1.69 -3.08 6.67
CA LEU A 51 1.12 -4.40 6.99
C LEU A 51 0.86 -4.58 8.49
N ALA A 52 1.60 -3.87 9.35
CA ALA A 52 1.39 -3.84 10.80
C ALA A 52 0.27 -2.88 11.25
N SER A 53 -0.33 -2.11 10.32
CA SER A 53 -1.40 -1.13 10.61
C SER A 53 -2.77 -1.53 10.02
N PRO A 54 -3.32 -2.73 10.28
CA PRO A 54 -4.56 -3.20 9.66
C PRO A 54 -5.81 -2.42 10.08
N GLU A 55 -5.77 -1.67 11.17
CA GLU A 55 -6.89 -0.82 11.61
C GLU A 55 -7.01 0.43 10.73
N GLU A 56 -5.91 0.91 10.15
CA GLU A 56 -5.88 2.14 9.34
C GLU A 56 -5.76 1.86 7.84
N LEU A 57 -5.11 0.77 7.46
CA LEU A 57 -4.75 0.47 6.07
C LEU A 57 -5.31 -0.88 5.62
N ASN A 58 -6.06 -0.86 4.53
CA ASN A 58 -6.41 -2.04 3.76
C ASN A 58 -5.40 -2.19 2.61
N VAL A 59 -4.29 -2.89 2.86
CA VAL A 59 -3.30 -3.17 1.80
C VAL A 59 -3.89 -4.20 0.85
N MET A 60 -4.45 -3.73 -0.27
CA MET A 60 -5.16 -4.55 -1.25
C MET A 60 -4.21 -5.41 -2.07
N ALA A 61 -3.03 -4.87 -2.39
CA ALA A 61 -1.96 -5.55 -3.12
C ALA A 61 -0.64 -4.81 -2.96
N ILE A 62 0.44 -5.54 -3.19
CA ILE A 62 1.78 -5.00 -3.41
C ILE A 62 2.12 -5.24 -4.88
N THR A 63 2.42 -4.19 -5.62
CA THR A 63 2.95 -4.27 -6.99
C THR A 63 4.44 -3.96 -6.97
N THR A 64 5.22 -4.68 -7.78
CA THR A 64 6.67 -4.50 -7.81
C THR A 64 7.18 -4.02 -9.16
N VAL A 65 8.24 -3.23 -9.12
CA VAL A 65 8.91 -2.70 -10.31
C VAL A 65 10.42 -2.91 -10.20
N ALA A 66 11.14 -2.93 -11.32
CA ALA A 66 12.59 -2.87 -11.29
C ALA A 66 13.08 -1.45 -10.92
N GLY A 67 14.09 -1.38 -10.05
CA GLY A 67 14.68 -0.12 -9.61
C GLY A 67 15.94 -0.36 -8.78
N ASN A 68 15.83 -0.38 -7.45
CA ASN A 68 16.94 -0.67 -6.53
C ASN A 68 17.73 -1.91 -6.94
N VAL A 69 17.02 -2.98 -7.28
CA VAL A 69 17.54 -4.21 -7.87
C VAL A 69 16.66 -4.66 -9.04
N ARG A 70 17.05 -5.73 -9.73
CA ARG A 70 16.27 -6.33 -10.81
C ARG A 70 14.90 -6.80 -10.32
N LEU A 71 13.92 -6.86 -11.21
CA LEU A 71 12.53 -7.19 -10.88
C LEU A 71 12.37 -8.53 -10.16
N ASP A 72 13.14 -9.54 -10.54
CA ASP A 72 13.12 -10.85 -9.87
C ASP A 72 13.44 -10.72 -8.38
N LYS A 73 14.41 -9.87 -8.03
CA LYS A 73 14.82 -9.59 -6.66
C LYS A 73 13.84 -8.66 -5.94
N THR A 74 13.36 -7.59 -6.57
CA THR A 74 12.35 -6.71 -5.92
C THR A 74 11.05 -7.47 -5.66
N SER A 75 10.60 -8.31 -6.60
CA SER A 75 9.45 -9.21 -6.45
C SER A 75 9.61 -10.20 -5.29
N ARG A 76 10.81 -10.79 -5.14
CA ARG A 76 11.13 -11.66 -4.00
C ARG A 76 11.17 -10.86 -2.70
N ASN A 77 11.81 -9.70 -2.67
CA ASN A 77 11.96 -8.89 -1.46
C ASN A 77 10.60 -8.39 -0.93
N ALA A 78 9.67 -8.01 -1.82
CA ALA A 78 8.29 -7.68 -1.44
C ALA A 78 7.59 -8.88 -0.78
N ARG A 79 7.75 -10.08 -1.34
CA ARG A 79 7.19 -11.31 -0.78
C ARG A 79 7.84 -11.70 0.54
N LEU A 80 9.14 -11.46 0.73
CA LEU A 80 9.83 -11.62 2.02
C LEU A 80 9.24 -10.68 3.06
N ALA A 81 9.08 -9.39 2.75
CA ALA A 81 8.47 -8.42 3.68
C ALA A 81 7.05 -8.85 4.09
N ARG A 82 6.24 -9.31 3.13
CA ARG A 82 4.91 -9.87 3.39
C ARG A 82 4.95 -11.11 4.29
N GLU A 83 5.87 -12.04 4.01
CA GLU A 83 6.08 -13.26 4.82
C GLU A 83 6.50 -12.92 6.25
N TRP A 84 7.47 -12.02 6.42
CA TRP A 84 7.93 -11.55 7.74
C TRP A 84 6.83 -10.82 8.52
N ALA A 85 5.94 -10.10 7.84
CA ALA A 85 4.77 -9.49 8.46
C ALA A 85 3.67 -10.49 8.85
N GLY A 86 3.77 -11.75 8.41
CA GLY A 86 2.71 -12.76 8.59
C GLY A 86 1.43 -12.44 7.82
N ARG A 87 1.52 -11.72 6.70
CA ARG A 87 0.39 -11.22 5.91
C ARG A 87 0.30 -11.86 4.51
N GLU A 88 0.48 -13.18 4.45
CA GLU A 88 0.56 -13.92 3.18
C GLU A 88 -0.72 -13.85 2.31
N GLU A 89 -1.84 -13.40 2.87
CA GLU A 89 -3.08 -13.15 2.14
C GLU A 89 -2.98 -11.96 1.17
N VAL A 90 -2.04 -11.04 1.39
CA VAL A 90 -1.84 -9.87 0.53
C VAL A 90 -1.16 -10.32 -0.78
N PRO A 91 -1.80 -10.12 -1.95
CA PRO A 91 -1.22 -10.54 -3.22
C PRO A 91 -0.04 -9.65 -3.60
N VAL A 92 0.99 -10.26 -4.17
CA VAL A 92 2.17 -9.56 -4.73
C VAL A 92 2.23 -9.80 -6.23
N TYR A 93 2.25 -8.73 -7.03
CA TYR A 93 2.34 -8.82 -8.49
C TYR A 93 3.67 -8.28 -8.99
N ALA A 94 4.31 -8.99 -9.92
CA ALA A 94 5.47 -8.50 -10.65
C ALA A 94 5.03 -7.56 -11.78
N GLY A 95 5.73 -6.44 -11.94
CA GLY A 95 5.43 -5.41 -12.93
C GLY A 95 6.51 -5.25 -14.00
N ALA A 96 6.91 -4.01 -14.25
CA ALA A 96 7.83 -3.66 -15.32
C ALA A 96 9.29 -4.00 -14.95
N PRO A 97 10.01 -4.77 -15.80
CA PRO A 97 11.39 -5.17 -15.52
C PRO A 97 12.44 -4.12 -15.85
N LYS A 98 12.04 -2.99 -16.44
CA LYS A 98 12.92 -1.91 -16.89
C LYS A 98 12.14 -0.60 -17.03
N PRO A 99 12.82 0.57 -17.03
CA PRO A 99 12.20 1.84 -17.38
C PRO A 99 11.61 1.85 -18.80
N LEU A 100 10.68 2.77 -19.09
CA LEU A 100 10.03 2.89 -20.40
C LEU A 100 11.01 3.14 -21.56
N VAL A 101 11.99 4.02 -21.36
CA VAL A 101 12.86 4.52 -22.45
C VAL A 101 14.35 4.38 -22.11
N ARG A 102 14.72 4.49 -20.84
CA ARG A 102 16.13 4.54 -20.41
C ARG A 102 16.71 3.16 -20.16
N THR A 103 18.02 3.04 -20.31
CA THR A 103 18.77 1.88 -19.82
C THR A 103 18.55 1.74 -18.30
N PRO A 104 18.25 0.53 -17.80
CA PRO A 104 18.15 0.29 -16.36
C PRO A 104 19.44 0.64 -15.64
N ILE A 105 19.31 1.32 -14.50
CA ILE A 105 20.40 1.55 -13.55
C ILE A 105 19.91 0.92 -12.25
N TYR A 106 20.69 -0.01 -11.71
CA TYR A 106 20.39 -0.67 -10.44
C TYR A 106 21.28 -0.08 -9.34
N ALA A 107 20.73 0.07 -8.14
CA ALA A 107 21.43 0.60 -6.98
C ALA A 107 22.06 -0.52 -6.13
N GLU A 108 22.60 -1.57 -6.77
CA GLU A 108 23.20 -2.74 -6.09
C GLU A 108 24.35 -2.34 -5.13
N ASN A 109 25.06 -1.26 -5.44
CA ASN A 109 26.13 -0.74 -4.57
C ASN A 109 25.62 -0.12 -3.26
N VAL A 110 24.35 0.28 -3.19
CA VAL A 110 23.71 0.89 -2.00
C VAL A 110 22.96 -0.17 -1.21
N HIS A 111 22.24 -1.07 -1.90
CA HIS A 111 21.34 -2.05 -1.28
C HIS A 111 21.91 -3.47 -1.22
N GLY A 112 23.16 -3.66 -1.64
CA GLY A 112 23.78 -4.98 -1.76
C GLY A 112 23.22 -5.79 -2.93
N GLN A 113 23.87 -6.91 -3.25
CA GLN A 113 23.49 -7.74 -4.40
C GLN A 113 22.03 -8.21 -4.33
N GLU A 114 21.49 -8.41 -3.15
CA GLU A 114 20.12 -8.90 -2.95
C GLU A 114 19.08 -7.79 -2.68
N GLY A 115 19.49 -6.53 -2.57
CA GLY A 115 18.61 -5.40 -2.27
C GLY A 115 18.28 -5.22 -0.78
N LEU A 116 18.62 -6.20 0.07
CA LEU A 116 18.36 -6.20 1.51
C LEU A 116 19.64 -6.53 2.29
N PRO A 117 20.50 -5.54 2.57
CA PRO A 117 21.75 -5.79 3.27
C PRO A 117 21.48 -6.11 4.75
N GLY A 118 22.24 -7.05 5.30
CA GLY A 118 22.21 -7.35 6.75
C GLY A 118 21.08 -8.28 7.21
N VAL A 119 20.28 -8.84 6.30
CA VAL A 119 19.26 -9.84 6.61
C VAL A 119 19.42 -11.10 5.76
N PRO A 120 19.03 -12.28 6.26
CA PRO A 120 18.94 -13.48 5.43
C PRO A 120 17.92 -13.27 4.32
N VAL A 121 18.33 -13.53 3.08
CA VAL A 121 17.45 -13.51 1.91
C VAL A 121 17.24 -14.95 1.46
N HIS A 122 15.99 -15.37 1.42
CA HIS A 122 15.56 -16.68 0.93
C HIS A 122 14.39 -16.54 -0.03
N GLU A 123 13.97 -17.66 -0.61
CA GLU A 123 12.78 -17.70 -1.47
C GLU A 123 11.52 -17.85 -0.61
N PRO A 124 10.58 -16.88 -0.64
CA PRO A 124 9.35 -16.94 0.16
C PRO A 124 8.46 -18.12 -0.21
N ALA A 125 7.79 -18.71 0.79
CA ALA A 125 6.94 -19.89 0.62
C ALA A 125 5.77 -19.62 -0.35
N LYS A 126 5.10 -18.48 -0.18
CA LYS A 126 4.01 -18.05 -1.05
C LYS A 126 4.55 -17.29 -2.27
N GLY A 127 4.23 -17.79 -3.46
CA GLY A 127 4.62 -17.19 -4.74
C GLY A 127 3.96 -15.83 -5.04
N LEU A 128 4.26 -15.32 -6.23
CA LEU A 128 3.56 -14.19 -6.81
C LEU A 128 2.10 -14.55 -7.10
N ALA A 129 1.24 -13.54 -7.11
CA ALA A 129 -0.11 -13.68 -7.63
C ALA A 129 -0.09 -13.79 -9.17
N ASP A 130 -1.08 -14.48 -9.73
CA ASP A 130 -1.17 -14.71 -11.17
C ASP A 130 -1.44 -13.41 -11.95
N GLY A 131 -0.64 -13.17 -12.99
CA GLY A 131 -0.75 -12.00 -13.85
C GLY A 131 0.31 -10.92 -13.59
N ASN A 132 0.13 -9.75 -14.19
CA ASN A 132 1.07 -8.63 -14.11
C ASN A 132 0.50 -7.47 -13.26
N ALA A 133 1.38 -6.71 -12.59
CA ALA A 133 1.01 -5.55 -11.81
C ALA A 133 0.27 -4.48 -12.63
N VAL A 134 0.65 -4.22 -13.87
CA VAL A 134 -0.02 -3.23 -14.75
C VAL A 134 -1.47 -3.65 -15.01
N ASP A 135 -1.69 -4.92 -15.39
CA ASP A 135 -3.04 -5.44 -15.62
C ASP A 135 -3.87 -5.44 -14.34
N TYR A 136 -3.25 -5.71 -13.19
CA TYR A 136 -3.90 -5.60 -11.88
C TYR A 136 -4.33 -4.15 -11.60
N LEU A 137 -3.45 -3.17 -11.82
CA LEU A 137 -3.76 -1.74 -11.63
C LEU A 137 -4.92 -1.32 -12.53
N ILE A 138 -4.85 -1.58 -13.85
CA ILE A 138 -5.91 -1.24 -14.81
C ILE A 138 -7.24 -1.86 -14.38
N ARG A 139 -7.26 -3.17 -14.13
CA ARG A 139 -8.49 -3.90 -13.80
C ARG A 139 -9.11 -3.43 -12.48
N THR A 140 -8.28 -3.12 -11.49
CA THR A 140 -8.74 -2.72 -10.15
C THR A 140 -9.22 -1.28 -10.15
N LEU A 141 -8.43 -0.36 -10.72
CA LEU A 141 -8.73 1.07 -10.70
C LEU A 141 -9.88 1.45 -11.64
N SER A 142 -10.01 0.80 -12.80
CA SER A 142 -11.14 1.05 -13.73
C SER A 142 -12.52 0.70 -13.14
N LYS A 143 -12.56 -0.14 -12.11
CA LYS A 143 -13.78 -0.56 -11.40
C LYS A 143 -13.96 0.17 -10.06
N ALA A 144 -12.96 0.91 -9.61
CA ALA A 144 -12.98 1.59 -8.34
C ALA A 144 -13.90 2.82 -8.39
N LYS A 145 -14.48 3.18 -7.24
CA LYS A 145 -15.17 4.46 -7.12
C LYS A 145 -14.14 5.59 -7.20
N PRO A 146 -14.48 6.76 -7.77
CA PRO A 146 -13.57 7.90 -7.75
C PRO A 146 -13.08 8.21 -6.33
N HIS A 147 -11.77 8.45 -6.19
CA HIS A 147 -11.10 8.77 -4.92
C HIS A 147 -11.17 7.68 -3.82
N SER A 148 -11.53 6.43 -4.15
CA SER A 148 -11.64 5.38 -3.13
C SER A 148 -10.36 4.60 -2.87
N ILE A 149 -9.40 4.59 -3.80
CA ILE A 149 -8.14 3.84 -3.66
C ILE A 149 -6.97 4.82 -3.68
N THR A 150 -6.07 4.69 -2.70
CA THR A 150 -4.77 5.37 -2.68
C THR A 150 -3.70 4.45 -3.25
N ILE A 151 -2.80 5.01 -4.06
CA ILE A 151 -1.62 4.29 -4.54
C ILE A 151 -0.39 4.95 -3.93
N ALA A 152 0.36 4.21 -3.12
CA ALA A 152 1.65 4.64 -2.61
C ALA A 152 2.75 4.19 -3.59
N MET A 153 3.34 5.16 -4.30
CA MET A 153 4.43 4.93 -5.24
C MET A 153 5.76 5.13 -4.51
N LEU A 154 6.43 4.03 -4.16
CA LEU A 154 7.73 4.03 -3.47
C LEU A 154 8.91 3.85 -4.43
N GLY A 155 8.66 3.22 -5.59
CA GLY A 155 9.66 2.99 -6.63
C GLY A 155 9.50 3.81 -7.91
N PRO A 156 10.27 3.47 -8.97
CA PRO A 156 10.10 4.04 -10.29
C PRO A 156 8.66 3.88 -10.82
N GLN A 157 8.06 4.99 -11.28
CA GLN A 157 6.63 5.05 -11.68
C GLN A 157 6.30 4.34 -13.02
N THR A 158 7.09 3.34 -13.42
CA THR A 158 6.93 2.64 -14.70
C THR A 158 5.63 1.86 -14.76
N ASN A 159 5.24 1.17 -13.68
CA ASN A 159 3.97 0.44 -13.62
C ASN A 159 2.78 1.37 -13.80
N LEU A 160 2.78 2.50 -13.08
CA LEU A 160 1.71 3.49 -13.17
C LEU A 160 1.66 4.14 -14.55
N ALA A 161 2.80 4.44 -15.17
CA ALA A 161 2.83 5.03 -16.51
C ALA A 161 2.36 4.09 -17.63
N LEU A 162 2.41 2.76 -17.40
CA LEU A 162 1.90 1.74 -18.32
C LEU A 162 0.40 1.44 -18.12
N ALA A 163 -0.13 1.71 -16.92
CA ALA A 163 -1.52 1.44 -16.55
C ALA A 163 -2.45 2.56 -17.04
#